data_AF-A0A1I4VQD4-F1
#
_entry.id   AF-A0A1I4VQD4-F1
#
_cell.length_a   1.000
_cell.length_b   1.000
_cell.length_c   1.000
_cell.angle_alpha   90.00
_cell.angle_beta   90.00
_cell.angle_gamma   90.00
#
_symmetry.space_group_name_H-M   'P 1'
#
loop_
_entity.id
_entity.type
_entity.pdbx_description
1 polymer ?
#
loop_
_entity_poly.entity_id
_entity_poly.type
_entity_poly.pdbx_seq_one_letter_code
_entity_poly.pdbx_strand_id
1 'polypeptide(L)'
;MKLFLKHWGVTALLALLPLTHALAECNGASWTPDSRYELRNNGSEVYDTQTQLLWKRCVEGMAWNGNTCSGDPINISWNDAVYRYPVDGKDWRLPNIDELTTLRSGTKPTGHVPSGCYDPAINPAVFPYVKESRTWSSSPVPSDPSAAWHIFAERGLVVYNKRSYTGAVRLVRAEQYLGSLGKSGRRGNALAEKKQEAAKRAQEEREAYRVAFKNASSSGDLSAFVERYKTNDPEKLVPKARQKIPTAQKQEAAKRTQEEREAYRAAFKNASSSSDLSAFVDRYKNNDPEKLVPKARLKIPAAQKREREQSARQVRETRQTEPDYGYTLGSPTDTSCLGGRCRNWPVTCNNGIRDVVTYFYSSNYYMSSGGGTKSTLDKSALSACGKITDY
;
A
#
# COMPACT_ATOMS: atom_id res chain seq x y z
N MET A 1 -1.80 -100.21 65.02
CA MET A 1 -0.89 -99.66 63.98
C MET A 1 -1.24 -98.18 63.83
N LYS A 2 -0.45 -97.22 64.35
CA LYS A 2 0.69 -96.55 63.66
C LYS A 2 0.24 -95.99 62.29
N LEU A 3 0.31 -94.70 61.93
CA LEU A 3 1.28 -93.65 62.26
C LEU A 3 0.73 -92.25 61.85
N PHE A 4 1.29 -91.19 62.45
CA PHE A 4 1.17 -89.76 62.12
C PHE A 4 1.89 -89.36 60.81
N LEU A 5 1.44 -88.27 60.15
CA LEU A 5 2.21 -87.22 59.41
C LEU A 5 1.18 -86.24 58.78
N LYS A 6 0.92 -85.01 59.23
CA LYS A 6 1.68 -83.74 59.32
C LYS A 6 2.15 -83.13 57.98
N HIS A 7 1.52 -81.98 57.67
CA HIS A 7 2.02 -80.74 57.02
C HIS A 7 1.58 -80.35 55.59
N TRP A 8 0.91 -79.18 55.56
CA TRP A 8 1.17 -77.98 54.73
C TRP A 8 0.69 -77.97 53.27
N GLY A 9 -0.02 -76.90 52.89
CA GLY A 9 -0.19 -76.57 51.48
C GLY A 9 -1.32 -75.60 51.14
N VAL A 10 -1.29 -74.39 51.71
CA VAL A 10 -1.70 -73.10 51.11
C VAL A 10 -2.93 -73.11 50.18
N THR A 11 -4.08 -72.71 50.71
CA THR A 11 -5.21 -72.16 49.93
C THR A 11 -4.78 -70.88 49.22
N ALA A 12 -4.64 -70.94 47.89
CA ALA A 12 -4.43 -69.79 47.03
C ALA A 12 -5.73 -68.95 46.96
N LEU A 13 -5.86 -67.99 47.86
CA LEU A 13 -6.84 -66.92 47.77
C LEU A 13 -6.30 -65.93 46.71
N LEU A 14 -6.79 -66.02 45.46
CA LEU A 14 -6.58 -64.95 44.48
C LEU A 14 -7.34 -63.71 44.97
N ALA A 15 -6.63 -62.82 45.65
CA ALA A 15 -7.11 -61.49 45.96
C ALA A 15 -7.32 -60.75 44.63
N LEU A 16 -8.59 -60.52 44.28
CA LEU A 16 -9.00 -59.45 43.37
C LEU A 16 -8.63 -58.12 44.03
N LEU A 17 -7.37 -57.72 43.88
CA LEU A 17 -6.95 -56.37 44.16
C LEU A 17 -7.69 -55.47 43.15
N PRO A 18 -8.52 -54.50 43.59
CA PRO A 18 -8.91 -53.44 42.69
C PRO A 18 -7.62 -52.79 42.19
N LEU A 19 -7.47 -52.65 40.87
CA LEU A 19 -6.50 -51.71 40.30
C LEU A 19 -6.96 -50.30 40.70
N THR A 20 -6.71 -49.93 41.96
CA THR A 20 -6.60 -48.53 42.34
C THR A 20 -5.41 -48.01 41.54
N HIS A 21 -5.72 -47.31 40.45
CA HIS A 21 -4.73 -46.47 39.81
C HIS A 21 -4.29 -45.48 40.88
N ALA A 22 -3.10 -45.70 41.44
CA ALA A 22 -2.46 -44.73 42.30
C ALA A 22 -2.13 -43.52 41.42
N LEU A 23 -3.08 -42.59 41.32
CA LEU A 23 -2.77 -41.24 40.87
C LEU A 23 -1.87 -40.65 41.95
N ALA A 24 -0.73 -40.10 41.54
CA ALA A 24 0.23 -39.50 42.45
C ALA A 24 -0.48 -38.47 43.35
N GLU A 25 -0.54 -38.76 44.65
CA GLU A 25 -1.16 -37.87 45.63
C GLU A 25 -0.32 -36.60 45.78
N CYS A 26 -0.90 -35.46 45.39
CA CYS A 26 -0.39 -34.16 45.77
C CYS A 26 -0.60 -33.96 47.28
N ASN A 27 0.35 -34.43 48.10
CA ASN A 27 0.31 -34.32 49.56
C ASN A 27 0.58 -32.91 50.10
N GLY A 28 0.12 -31.87 49.39
CA GLY A 28 0.20 -30.48 49.82
C GLY A 28 -1.07 -29.73 49.46
N ALA A 29 -1.43 -28.73 50.27
CA ALA A 29 -2.57 -27.85 49.98
C ALA A 29 -2.49 -27.34 48.52
N SER A 30 -3.45 -27.77 47.69
CA SER A 30 -3.54 -27.30 46.31
C SER A 30 -3.68 -25.78 46.32
N TRP A 31 -2.83 -25.05 45.58
CA TRP A 31 -3.01 -23.62 45.35
C TRP A 31 -4.32 -23.32 44.57
N THR A 32 -4.91 -24.34 43.98
CA THR A 32 -6.23 -24.36 43.35
C THR A 32 -7.15 -25.34 44.08
N PRO A 33 -7.58 -25.06 45.33
CA PRO A 33 -8.51 -25.93 46.05
C PRO A 33 -9.86 -25.94 45.34
N ASP A 34 -10.63 -27.03 45.43
CA ASP A 34 -11.95 -27.13 44.78
C ASP A 34 -12.89 -26.00 45.21
N SER A 35 -12.77 -25.56 46.46
CA SER A 35 -13.52 -24.43 47.03
C SER A 35 -13.25 -23.08 46.34
N ARG A 36 -12.19 -22.96 45.54
CA ARG A 36 -11.93 -21.79 44.68
C ARG A 36 -12.91 -21.71 43.51
N TYR A 37 -13.48 -22.84 43.11
CA TYR A 37 -14.22 -22.97 41.86
C TYR A 37 -15.71 -23.20 42.09
N GLU A 38 -16.53 -22.37 41.47
CA GLU A 38 -17.97 -22.54 41.41
C GLU A 38 -18.36 -23.14 40.06
N LEU A 39 -18.97 -24.32 40.08
CA LEU A 39 -19.52 -24.93 38.87
C LEU A 39 -20.83 -24.23 38.48
N ARG A 40 -20.90 -23.73 37.25
CA ARG A 40 -22.05 -23.02 36.69
C ARG A 40 -22.55 -23.70 35.42
N ASN A 41 -23.75 -23.31 34.96
CA ASN A 41 -24.36 -23.80 33.73
C ASN A 41 -24.36 -25.34 33.64
N ASN A 42 -24.97 -26.00 34.63
CA ASN A 42 -25.00 -27.46 34.78
C ASN A 42 -23.62 -28.13 34.80
N GLY A 43 -22.62 -27.41 35.32
CA GLY A 43 -21.24 -27.87 35.43
C GLY A 43 -20.45 -27.78 34.13
N SER A 44 -20.95 -27.12 33.09
CA SER A 44 -20.18 -26.88 31.84
C SER A 44 -19.25 -25.66 31.92
N GLU A 45 -19.49 -24.77 32.88
CA GLU A 45 -18.70 -23.56 33.13
C GLU A 45 -18.12 -23.59 34.55
N VAL A 46 -16.91 -23.05 34.71
CA VAL A 46 -16.19 -23.01 35.99
C VAL A 46 -15.86 -21.56 36.30
N TYR A 47 -16.49 -20.99 37.33
CA TYR A 47 -16.14 -19.67 37.82
C TYR A 47 -15.03 -19.78 38.86
N ASP A 48 -13.93 -19.09 38.59
CA ASP A 48 -12.78 -19.02 39.47
C ASP A 48 -12.90 -17.78 40.37
N THR A 49 -13.22 -17.99 41.64
CA THR A 49 -13.47 -16.91 42.61
C THR A 49 -12.23 -16.06 42.91
N GLN A 50 -11.02 -16.57 42.68
CA GLN A 50 -9.78 -15.83 42.91
C GLN A 50 -9.41 -14.92 41.74
N THR A 51 -9.58 -15.42 40.51
CA THR A 51 -9.25 -14.64 39.30
C THR A 51 -10.43 -13.87 38.72
N GLN A 52 -11.65 -14.18 39.19
CA GLN A 52 -12.92 -13.67 38.68
C GLN A 52 -13.12 -13.95 37.19
N LEU A 53 -12.54 -15.07 36.74
CA LEU A 53 -12.63 -15.54 35.36
C LEU A 53 -13.59 -16.72 35.30
N LEU A 54 -14.39 -16.73 34.24
CA LEU A 54 -15.23 -17.86 33.91
C LEU A 54 -14.56 -18.68 32.83
N TRP A 55 -14.38 -19.98 33.08
CA TRP A 55 -13.69 -20.91 32.21
C TRP A 55 -14.68 -21.91 31.61
N LYS A 56 -14.47 -22.30 30.36
CA LYS A 56 -15.11 -23.54 29.87
C LYS A 56 -14.49 -24.73 30.57
N ARG A 57 -15.34 -25.64 31.08
CA ARG A 57 -14.87 -26.85 31.78
C ARG A 57 -14.19 -27.84 30.84
N CYS A 58 -14.67 -27.92 29.61
CA CYS A 58 -14.05 -28.72 28.56
C CYS A 58 -13.19 -27.85 27.64
N VAL A 59 -12.16 -28.46 27.05
CA VAL A 59 -11.45 -27.86 25.92
C VAL A 59 -12.36 -27.84 24.69
N GLU A 60 -12.10 -26.93 23.76
CA GLU A 60 -12.86 -26.80 22.53
C GLU A 60 -12.89 -28.12 21.74
N GLY A 61 -14.05 -28.45 21.19
CA GLY A 61 -14.31 -29.74 20.52
C GLY A 61 -14.99 -30.78 21.41
N MET A 62 -14.78 -30.69 22.73
CA MET A 62 -15.41 -31.59 23.70
C MET A 62 -16.65 -30.94 24.34
N ALA A 63 -17.57 -31.77 24.80
CA ALA A 63 -18.80 -31.35 25.49
C ALA A 63 -18.91 -32.00 26.88
N TRP A 64 -19.36 -31.20 27.84
CA TRP A 64 -19.66 -31.69 29.19
C TRP A 64 -20.92 -32.55 29.17
N ASN A 65 -20.84 -33.80 29.64
CA ASN A 65 -21.96 -34.75 29.64
C ASN A 65 -22.64 -34.92 31.01
N GLY A 66 -22.30 -34.07 31.99
CA GLY A 66 -22.77 -34.20 33.38
C GLY A 66 -21.77 -34.88 34.30
N ASN A 67 -20.81 -35.64 33.77
CA ASN A 67 -19.79 -36.33 34.57
C ASN A 67 -18.35 -36.04 34.10
N THR A 68 -18.11 -35.99 32.79
CA THR A 68 -16.80 -35.72 32.21
C THR A 68 -16.94 -34.96 30.88
N CYS A 69 -15.81 -34.55 30.31
CA CYS A 69 -15.76 -34.06 28.94
C CYS A 69 -15.75 -35.24 27.97
N SER A 70 -16.68 -35.24 27.01
CA SER A 70 -16.85 -36.28 25.99
C SER A 70 -16.67 -35.70 24.59
N GLY A 71 -16.32 -36.55 23.63
CA GLY A 71 -15.90 -36.13 22.28
C GLY A 71 -14.40 -35.88 22.17
N ASP A 72 -13.96 -35.42 21.00
CA ASP A 72 -12.54 -35.22 20.72
C ASP A 72 -12.15 -33.73 20.83
N PRO A 73 -10.98 -33.42 21.42
CA PRO A 73 -10.48 -32.05 21.44
C PRO A 73 -10.13 -31.57 20.03
N ILE A 74 -10.50 -30.33 19.72
CA ILE A 74 -10.04 -29.63 18.53
C ILE A 74 -8.60 -29.20 18.76
N ASN A 75 -7.67 -29.83 18.03
CA ASN A 75 -6.27 -29.47 18.02
C ASN A 75 -5.98 -28.55 16.82
N ILE A 76 -5.70 -27.28 17.09
CA ILE A 76 -5.49 -26.25 16.05
C ILE A 76 -4.15 -25.54 16.21
N SER A 77 -3.70 -24.91 15.13
CA SER A 77 -2.49 -24.08 15.16
C SER A 77 -2.72 -22.86 16.06
N TRP A 78 -1.64 -22.27 16.58
CA TRP A 78 -1.76 -21.07 17.41
C TRP A 78 -2.35 -19.90 16.62
N ASN A 79 -2.00 -19.76 15.34
CA ASN A 79 -2.54 -18.71 14.48
C ASN A 79 -4.05 -18.85 14.31
N ASP A 80 -4.55 -20.08 14.13
CA ASP A 80 -5.98 -20.36 14.01
C ASP A 80 -6.71 -20.14 15.34
N ALA A 81 -6.07 -20.50 16.47
CA ALA A 81 -6.63 -20.31 17.80
C ALA A 81 -6.84 -18.81 18.12
N VAL A 82 -5.84 -17.98 17.85
CA VAL A 82 -5.93 -16.52 18.06
C VAL A 82 -6.93 -15.87 17.10
N TYR A 83 -7.03 -16.37 15.86
CA TYR A 83 -8.01 -15.88 14.90
C TYR A 83 -9.44 -16.22 15.30
N ARG A 84 -9.69 -17.46 15.73
CA ARG A 84 -11.02 -17.96 16.10
C ARG A 84 -11.49 -17.45 17.46
N TYR A 85 -10.57 -17.28 18.41
CA TYR A 85 -10.85 -16.88 19.78
C TYR A 85 -9.98 -15.69 20.19
N PRO A 86 -10.27 -14.49 19.63
CA PRO A 86 -9.41 -13.34 19.78
C PRO A 86 -9.35 -12.87 21.25
N VAL A 87 -8.22 -12.28 21.64
CA VAL A 87 -7.91 -11.89 23.04
C VAL A 87 -8.88 -10.86 23.61
N ASP A 88 -9.53 -10.09 22.74
CA ASP A 88 -10.54 -9.08 23.05
C ASP A 88 -11.98 -9.59 22.85
N GLY A 89 -12.16 -10.91 22.69
CA GLY A 89 -13.46 -11.54 22.61
C GLY A 89 -14.35 -11.14 23.79
N LYS A 90 -15.51 -10.54 23.50
CA LYS A 90 -16.49 -10.08 24.50
C LYS A 90 -17.18 -11.22 25.24
N ASP A 91 -17.23 -12.39 24.59
CA ASP A 91 -17.71 -13.64 25.16
C ASP A 91 -16.50 -14.52 25.48
N TRP A 92 -16.30 -15.62 24.76
CA TRP A 92 -15.20 -16.54 24.99
C TRP A 92 -13.94 -16.16 24.20
N ARG A 93 -12.81 -16.11 24.89
CA ARG A 93 -11.50 -15.77 24.33
C ARG A 93 -10.43 -16.77 24.73
N LEU A 94 -9.32 -16.73 24.00
CA LEU A 94 -8.11 -17.45 24.39
C LEU A 94 -7.49 -16.76 25.63
N PRO A 95 -7.13 -17.51 26.69
CA PRO A 95 -6.47 -16.97 27.88
C PRO A 95 -5.03 -16.58 27.55
N ASN A 96 -4.51 -15.56 28.21
CA ASN A 96 -3.06 -15.32 28.19
C ASN A 96 -2.32 -16.34 29.08
N ILE A 97 -0.99 -16.39 29.00
CA ILE A 97 -0.23 -17.39 29.74
C ILE A 97 -0.36 -17.22 31.27
N ASP A 98 -0.43 -15.99 31.77
CA ASP A 98 -0.58 -15.72 33.20
C ASP A 98 -1.92 -16.25 33.71
N GLU A 99 -3.02 -16.00 32.98
CA GLU A 99 -4.35 -16.54 33.28
C GLU A 99 -4.35 -18.07 33.26
N LEU A 100 -3.80 -18.67 32.20
CA LEU A 100 -3.79 -20.13 32.04
C LEU A 100 -2.96 -20.82 33.14
N THR A 101 -1.86 -20.20 33.58
CA THR A 101 -1.05 -20.74 34.68
C THR A 101 -1.75 -20.72 36.03
N THR A 102 -2.76 -19.88 36.22
CA THR A 102 -3.54 -19.85 37.48
C THR A 102 -4.38 -21.11 37.72
N LEU A 103 -4.61 -21.92 36.68
CA LEU A 103 -5.33 -23.19 36.77
C LEU A 103 -4.46 -24.34 37.28
N ARG A 104 -3.15 -24.13 37.41
CA ARG A 104 -2.23 -25.18 37.85
C ARG A 104 -2.53 -25.60 39.29
N SER A 105 -2.51 -26.91 39.54
CA SER A 105 -2.64 -27.51 40.87
C SER A 105 -1.28 -27.77 41.51
N GLY A 106 -1.25 -27.81 42.84
CA GLY A 106 -0.04 -27.99 43.67
C GLY A 106 0.44 -26.71 44.35
N THR A 107 1.67 -26.71 44.87
CA THR A 107 2.24 -25.59 45.66
C THR A 107 2.69 -24.42 44.79
N LYS A 108 2.50 -23.18 45.28
CA LYS A 108 3.04 -21.97 44.64
C LYS A 108 4.57 -22.10 44.48
N PRO A 109 5.17 -21.62 43.38
CA PRO A 109 6.61 -21.69 43.20
C PRO A 109 7.31 -20.81 44.24
N THR A 110 8.09 -21.43 45.11
CA THR A 110 9.03 -20.74 46.00
C THR A 110 10.44 -20.97 45.47
N GLY A 111 10.95 -20.04 44.66
CA GLY A 111 12.31 -20.11 44.08
C GLY A 111 12.41 -20.94 42.79
N HIS A 112 13.53 -21.68 42.64
CA HIS A 112 13.89 -22.45 41.43
C HIS A 112 13.23 -23.84 41.36
N VAL A 113 12.34 -24.18 42.28
CA VAL A 113 11.66 -25.48 42.31
C VAL A 113 10.40 -25.40 41.45
N PRO A 114 10.19 -26.33 40.50
CA PRO A 114 8.95 -26.38 39.73
C PRO A 114 7.75 -26.49 40.68
N SER A 115 6.84 -25.55 40.55
CA SER A 115 5.55 -25.56 41.23
C SER A 115 4.62 -26.56 40.58
N GLY A 116 3.93 -27.36 41.36
CA GLY A 116 2.73 -28.05 40.90
C GLY A 116 2.77 -29.56 41.01
N CYS A 117 1.56 -30.12 41.01
CA CYS A 117 1.31 -31.54 40.85
C CYS A 117 1.86 -32.03 39.51
N TYR A 118 2.52 -33.18 39.50
CA TYR A 118 2.79 -33.91 38.27
C TYR A 118 1.68 -34.95 38.12
N ASP A 119 0.93 -34.86 37.02
CA ASP A 119 -0.09 -35.83 36.61
C ASP A 119 -1.32 -35.96 37.54
N PRO A 120 -2.32 -35.06 37.46
CA PRO A 120 -2.45 -33.93 36.55
C PRO A 120 -2.13 -32.58 37.21
N ALA A 121 -1.49 -31.72 36.44
CA ALA A 121 -1.04 -30.42 36.91
C ALA A 121 -2.10 -29.31 36.82
N ILE A 122 -3.30 -29.61 36.33
CA ILE A 122 -4.50 -28.77 36.45
C ILE A 122 -5.47 -29.54 37.35
N ASN A 123 -6.19 -28.83 38.22
CA ASN A 123 -7.13 -29.45 39.16
C ASN A 123 -8.09 -30.41 38.42
N PRO A 124 -7.96 -31.75 38.62
CA PRO A 124 -8.71 -32.73 37.84
C PRO A 124 -10.16 -32.89 38.28
N ALA A 125 -10.49 -32.53 39.52
CA ALA A 125 -11.86 -32.55 40.02
C ALA A 125 -12.70 -31.47 39.29
N VAL A 126 -12.07 -30.34 39.00
CA VAL A 126 -12.72 -29.20 38.36
C VAL A 126 -12.60 -29.26 36.83
N PHE A 127 -11.42 -29.56 36.30
CA PHE A 127 -11.16 -29.63 34.87
C PHE A 127 -10.79 -31.07 34.50
N PRO A 128 -11.69 -31.83 33.84
CA PRO A 128 -11.39 -33.21 33.44
C PRO A 128 -10.11 -33.30 32.63
N TYR A 129 -9.29 -34.30 32.97
CA TYR A 129 -8.01 -34.54 32.34
C TYR A 129 -8.17 -34.85 30.86
N VAL A 130 -7.33 -34.21 30.03
CA VAL A 130 -7.20 -34.51 28.61
C VAL A 130 -5.76 -34.95 28.39
N LYS A 131 -5.57 -36.20 27.96
CA LYS A 131 -4.26 -36.83 27.81
C LYS A 131 -3.33 -36.00 26.92
N GLU A 132 -2.13 -35.70 27.44
CA GLU A 132 -1.06 -34.92 26.79
C GLU A 132 -1.53 -33.73 25.94
N SER A 133 -2.56 -32.99 26.38
CA SER A 133 -3.02 -31.81 25.65
C SER A 133 -2.12 -30.61 25.95
N ARG A 134 -1.34 -30.19 24.95
CA ARG A 134 -0.83 -28.82 24.84
C ARG A 134 -2.03 -27.88 24.84
N THR A 135 -2.15 -26.99 25.82
CA THR A 135 -3.19 -25.96 25.82
C THR A 135 -2.57 -24.61 25.45
N TRP A 136 -2.97 -24.06 24.30
CA TRP A 136 -2.49 -22.77 23.83
C TRP A 136 -2.90 -21.62 24.75
N SER A 137 -1.99 -20.67 24.94
CA SER A 137 -2.30 -19.33 25.43
C SER A 137 -2.25 -18.33 24.27
N SER A 138 -2.81 -17.14 24.46
CA SER A 138 -2.69 -16.03 23.51
C SER A 138 -1.34 -15.31 23.57
N SER A 139 -0.43 -15.70 24.47
CA SER A 139 0.84 -15.02 24.68
C SER A 139 1.89 -15.42 23.64
N PRO A 140 2.36 -14.51 22.78
CA PRO A 140 3.50 -14.78 21.90
C PRO A 140 4.81 -14.83 22.70
N VAL A 141 5.84 -15.46 22.15
CA VAL A 141 7.21 -15.36 22.70
C VAL A 141 7.85 -14.08 22.16
N PRO A 142 8.28 -13.12 23.02
CA PRO A 142 8.85 -11.86 22.54
C PRO A 142 10.14 -12.02 21.73
N SER A 143 10.97 -13.01 22.08
CA SER A 143 12.26 -13.29 21.42
C SER A 143 12.15 -14.18 20.18
N ASP A 144 11.00 -14.83 19.95
CA ASP A 144 10.79 -15.73 18.82
C ASP A 144 9.39 -15.48 18.20
N PRO A 145 9.32 -14.75 17.08
CA PRO A 145 8.05 -14.44 16.43
C PRO A 145 7.37 -15.68 15.83
N SER A 146 8.09 -16.80 15.72
CA SER A 146 7.54 -18.08 15.23
C SER A 146 6.96 -18.94 16.35
N ALA A 147 7.10 -18.55 17.63
CA ALA A 147 6.66 -19.34 18.78
C ALA A 147 5.58 -18.65 19.63
N ALA A 148 4.90 -19.46 20.44
CA ALA A 148 3.91 -19.03 21.42
C ALA A 148 3.92 -19.91 22.68
N TRP A 149 3.47 -19.35 23.79
CA TRP A 149 3.42 -20.03 25.08
C TRP A 149 2.21 -20.97 25.18
N HIS A 150 2.40 -22.11 25.83
CA HIS A 150 1.38 -23.08 26.16
C HIS A 150 1.70 -23.76 27.50
N ILE A 151 0.71 -24.48 28.03
CA ILE A 151 0.90 -25.36 29.18
C ILE A 151 0.65 -26.80 28.75
N PHE A 152 1.51 -27.72 29.19
CA PHE A 152 1.18 -29.14 29.20
C PHE A 152 0.26 -29.43 30.36
N ALA A 153 -1.03 -29.69 30.11
CA ALA A 153 -2.03 -29.86 31.18
C ALA A 153 -1.69 -30.98 32.18
N GLU A 154 -0.98 -32.01 31.73
CA GLU A 154 -0.50 -33.12 32.57
C GLU A 154 0.58 -32.70 33.57
N ARG A 155 1.53 -31.87 33.15
CA ARG A 155 2.75 -31.56 33.93
C ARG A 155 2.84 -30.12 34.42
N GLY A 156 1.95 -29.25 33.95
CA GLY A 156 1.87 -27.85 34.35
C GLY A 156 3.04 -27.03 33.83
N LEU A 157 3.84 -27.61 32.94
CA LEU A 157 5.02 -26.99 32.39
C LEU A 157 4.62 -25.86 31.47
N VAL A 158 5.14 -24.67 31.78
CA VAL A 158 5.01 -23.47 30.96
C VAL A 158 6.16 -23.45 29.97
N VAL A 159 5.85 -23.72 28.71
CA VAL A 159 6.84 -23.86 27.64
C VAL A 159 6.32 -23.21 26.38
N TYR A 160 7.18 -23.02 25.38
CA TYR A 160 6.79 -22.51 24.08
C TYR A 160 7.05 -23.51 22.97
N ASN A 161 6.30 -23.40 21.88
CA ASN A 161 6.45 -24.19 20.67
C ASN A 161 6.15 -23.35 19.44
N LYS A 162 6.53 -23.84 18.25
CA LYS A 162 6.23 -23.17 16.97
C LYS A 162 4.72 -22.99 16.81
N ARG A 163 4.30 -21.81 16.35
CA ARG A 163 2.89 -21.44 16.13
C ARG A 163 2.17 -22.32 15.11
N SER A 164 2.93 -23.05 14.27
CA SER A 164 2.41 -24.02 13.31
C SER A 164 2.03 -25.37 13.95
N TYR A 165 2.47 -25.65 15.17
CA TYR A 165 2.10 -26.90 15.85
C TYR A 165 0.65 -26.82 16.31
N THR A 166 0.02 -27.98 16.45
CA THR A 166 -1.35 -28.05 16.94
C THR A 166 -1.39 -28.21 18.46
N GLY A 167 -2.49 -27.78 19.05
CA GLY A 167 -2.78 -27.89 20.47
C GLY A 167 -4.24 -27.61 20.77
N ALA A 168 -4.68 -28.06 21.94
CA ALA A 168 -6.02 -27.81 22.45
C ALA A 168 -6.18 -26.34 22.87
N VAL A 169 -7.45 -25.93 22.97
CA VAL A 169 -7.85 -24.59 23.37
C VAL A 169 -8.82 -24.68 24.55
N ARG A 170 -8.49 -24.02 25.65
CA ARG A 170 -9.41 -23.82 26.78
C ARG A 170 -9.78 -22.34 26.81
N LEU A 171 -11.07 -22.05 26.72
CA LEU A 171 -11.54 -20.67 26.65
C LEU A 171 -11.84 -20.11 28.02
N VAL A 172 -11.64 -18.80 28.13
CA VAL A 172 -11.93 -18.00 29.30
C VAL A 172 -12.76 -16.80 28.90
N ARG A 173 -13.52 -16.23 29.83
CA ARG A 173 -14.14 -14.92 29.71
C ARG A 173 -14.12 -14.20 31.05
N ALA A 174 -14.15 -12.87 31.00
CA ALA A 174 -14.37 -12.09 32.21
C ALA A 174 -15.80 -12.32 32.70
N GLU A 175 -16.00 -12.36 34.02
CA GLU A 175 -17.34 -12.29 34.57
C GLU A 175 -17.94 -10.92 34.23
N GLN A 176 -19.04 -10.92 33.49
CA GLN A 176 -19.81 -9.71 33.27
C GLN A 176 -20.46 -9.36 34.61
N TYR A 177 -19.86 -8.39 35.33
CA TYR A 177 -20.44 -7.78 36.51
C TYR A 177 -21.77 -7.11 36.13
N LEU A 178 -22.85 -7.88 36.13
CA LEU A 178 -24.20 -7.35 36.22
C LEU A 178 -24.40 -6.87 37.66
N GLY A 179 -23.99 -5.62 37.89
CA GLY A 179 -24.49 -4.72 38.93
C GLY A 179 -24.53 -5.22 40.37
N SER A 180 -23.43 -5.08 41.12
CA SER A 180 -23.51 -4.61 42.52
C SER A 180 -22.15 -4.19 43.09
N LEU A 181 -22.07 -2.90 43.44
CA LEU A 181 -21.31 -2.28 44.54
C LEU A 181 -19.77 -2.10 44.43
N GLY A 182 -19.38 -0.89 44.03
CA GLY A 182 -18.92 0.14 44.97
C GLY A 182 -17.60 -0.06 45.74
N LYS A 183 -16.62 0.80 45.41
CA LYS A 183 -15.43 1.21 46.21
C LYS A 183 -14.15 0.35 46.10
N SER A 184 -13.52 0.35 44.91
CA SER A 184 -12.06 0.15 44.73
C SER A 184 -11.53 0.86 43.44
N GLY A 185 -12.27 1.85 42.93
CA GLY A 185 -12.23 2.24 41.51
C GLY A 185 -11.45 3.51 41.17
N ARG A 186 -10.13 3.60 41.46
CA ARG A 186 -9.31 4.68 40.84
C ARG A 186 -8.08 4.20 40.09
N ARG A 187 -7.27 3.28 40.64
CA ARG A 187 -6.09 2.75 39.90
C ARG A 187 -6.43 1.60 38.94
N GLY A 188 -7.36 0.71 39.32
CA GLY A 188 -7.84 -0.37 38.44
C GLY A 188 -8.60 0.15 37.23
N ASN A 189 -9.48 1.15 37.44
CA ASN A 189 -10.22 1.81 36.37
C ASN A 189 -9.29 2.58 35.41
N ALA A 190 -8.33 3.35 35.93
CA ALA A 190 -7.39 4.07 35.06
C ALA A 190 -6.50 3.16 34.21
N LEU A 191 -6.10 1.98 34.71
CA LEU A 191 -5.33 1.01 33.92
C LEU A 191 -6.21 0.29 32.88
N ALA A 192 -7.45 -0.05 33.24
CA ALA A 192 -8.42 -0.63 32.31
C ALA A 192 -8.82 0.35 31.20
N GLU A 193 -9.06 1.62 31.54
CA GLU A 193 -9.33 2.72 30.61
C GLU A 193 -8.12 2.93 29.68
N LYS A 194 -6.88 2.98 30.22
CA LYS A 194 -5.67 3.07 29.38
C LYS A 194 -5.50 1.87 28.45
N LYS A 195 -5.82 0.65 28.88
CA LYS A 195 -5.78 -0.55 28.04
C LYS A 195 -6.85 -0.53 26.95
N GLN A 196 -8.07 -0.10 27.27
CA GLN A 196 -9.14 0.08 26.29
C GLN A 196 -8.79 1.16 25.26
N GLU A 197 -8.21 2.27 25.71
CA GLU A 197 -7.81 3.34 24.81
C GLU A 197 -6.63 2.93 23.91
N ALA A 198 -5.67 2.18 24.45
CA ALA A 198 -4.60 1.58 23.64
C ALA A 198 -5.13 0.57 22.61
N ALA A 199 -6.11 -0.25 22.99
CA ALA A 199 -6.76 -1.19 22.07
C ALA A 199 -7.53 -0.46 20.96
N LYS A 200 -8.25 0.61 21.32
CA LYS A 200 -8.96 1.45 20.35
C LYS A 200 -7.99 2.11 19.36
N ARG A 201 -6.88 2.69 19.84
CA ARG A 201 -5.84 3.25 18.97
C ARG A 201 -5.24 2.20 18.05
N ALA A 202 -4.94 1.00 18.58
CA ALA A 202 -4.43 -0.10 17.77
C ALA A 202 -5.44 -0.56 16.70
N GLN A 203 -6.74 -0.50 16.98
CA GLN A 203 -7.79 -0.79 16.00
C GLN A 203 -7.89 0.29 14.92
N GLU A 204 -7.82 1.56 15.32
CA GLU A 204 -7.79 2.71 14.38
C GLU A 204 -6.55 2.64 13.46
N GLU A 205 -5.38 2.29 14.01
CA GLU A 205 -4.15 2.10 13.23
C GLU A 205 -4.27 0.91 12.25
N ARG A 206 -4.90 -0.20 12.64
CA ARG A 206 -5.15 -1.35 11.75
C ARG A 206 -6.14 -0.99 10.65
N GLU A 207 -7.17 -0.21 10.95
CA GLU A 207 -8.12 0.26 9.94
C GLU A 207 -7.44 1.20 8.96
N ALA A 208 -6.62 2.14 9.44
CA ALA A 208 -5.80 3.00 8.59
C ALA A 208 -4.86 2.19 7.67
N TYR A 209 -4.25 1.12 8.18
CA TYR A 209 -3.45 0.18 7.40
C TYR A 209 -4.26 -0.51 6.29
N ARG A 210 -5.46 -1.02 6.60
CA ARG A 210 -6.34 -1.66 5.61
C ARG A 210 -6.81 -0.68 4.54
N VAL A 211 -7.21 0.52 4.95
CA VAL A 211 -7.63 1.60 4.04
C VAL A 211 -6.48 2.03 3.14
N ALA A 212 -5.27 2.18 3.68
CA ALA A 212 -4.09 2.51 2.90
C ALA A 212 -3.80 1.46 1.82
N PHE A 213 -3.90 0.16 2.14
CA PHE A 213 -3.74 -0.89 1.15
C PHE A 213 -4.86 -0.89 0.09
N LYS A 214 -6.11 -0.70 0.52
CA LYS A 214 -7.28 -0.67 -0.37
C LYS A 214 -7.22 0.48 -1.37
N ASN A 215 -6.75 1.64 -0.93
CA ASN A 215 -6.66 2.83 -1.77
C ASN A 215 -5.39 2.87 -2.63
N ALA A 216 -4.39 2.03 -2.34
CA ALA A 216 -3.19 1.93 -3.16
C ALA A 216 -3.50 1.28 -4.51
N SER A 217 -3.50 2.11 -5.56
CA SER A 217 -3.92 1.71 -6.91
C SER A 217 -2.81 1.83 -7.94
N SER A 218 -1.87 2.75 -7.76
CA SER A 218 -0.67 2.90 -8.60
C SER A 218 0.51 2.08 -8.08
N SER A 219 1.50 1.87 -8.95
CA SER A 219 2.78 1.27 -8.58
C SER A 219 3.50 2.09 -7.50
N GLY A 220 3.36 3.42 -7.54
CA GLY A 220 3.89 4.35 -6.54
C GLY A 220 3.20 4.19 -5.19
N ASP A 221 1.86 4.16 -5.16
CA ASP A 221 1.09 4.01 -3.92
C ASP A 221 1.39 2.68 -3.22
N LEU A 222 1.46 1.59 -4.01
CA LEU A 222 1.79 0.27 -3.50
C LEU A 222 3.21 0.22 -2.94
N SER A 223 4.16 0.90 -3.58
CA SER A 223 5.54 1.01 -3.09
C SER A 223 5.61 1.82 -1.80
N ALA A 224 4.88 2.95 -1.72
CA ALA A 224 4.79 3.77 -0.51
C ALA A 224 4.14 3.00 0.66
N PHE A 225 3.10 2.21 0.38
CA PHE A 225 2.48 1.32 1.36
C PHE A 225 3.49 0.29 1.90
N VAL A 226 4.21 -0.39 1.00
CA VAL A 226 5.24 -1.37 1.37
C VAL A 226 6.29 -0.75 2.28
N GLU A 227 6.76 0.46 1.96
CA GLU A 227 7.80 1.12 2.74
C GLU A 227 7.30 1.58 4.12
N ARG A 228 6.06 2.08 4.19
CA ARG A 228 5.42 2.51 5.44
C ARG A 228 5.20 1.37 6.43
N TYR A 229 4.86 0.18 5.94
CA TYR A 229 4.46 -0.96 6.80
C TYR A 229 5.44 -2.14 6.79
N LYS A 230 6.68 -1.95 6.31
CA LYS A 230 7.69 -3.02 6.19
C LYS A 230 8.04 -3.74 7.50
N THR A 231 7.94 -3.05 8.65
CA THR A 231 8.28 -3.58 9.99
C THR A 231 7.06 -3.97 10.81
N ASN A 232 5.86 -3.56 10.40
CA ASN A 232 4.61 -3.82 11.12
C ASN A 232 3.51 -4.21 10.12
N ASP A 233 3.47 -5.50 9.77
CA ASP A 233 2.57 -6.08 8.77
C ASP A 233 1.61 -7.11 9.43
N PRO A 234 0.62 -6.63 10.22
CA PRO A 234 -0.20 -7.51 11.05
C PRO A 234 -1.07 -8.49 10.23
N GLU A 235 -1.39 -8.17 8.98
CA GLU A 235 -2.29 -8.99 8.13
C GLU A 235 -1.65 -9.48 6.83
N LYS A 236 -0.32 -9.40 6.73
CA LYS A 236 0.44 -9.87 5.58
C LYS A 236 0.02 -9.23 4.25
N LEU A 237 -0.34 -7.93 4.28
CA LEU A 237 -0.68 -7.19 3.07
C LEU A 237 0.56 -6.64 2.35
N VAL A 238 1.70 -6.47 3.03
CA VAL A 238 2.94 -6.01 2.39
C VAL A 238 3.40 -6.97 1.28
N PRO A 239 3.44 -8.31 1.47
CA PRO A 239 3.72 -9.26 0.38
C PRO A 239 2.72 -9.15 -0.77
N LYS A 240 1.42 -8.97 -0.47
CA LYS A 240 0.37 -8.81 -1.49
C LYS A 240 0.57 -7.52 -2.29
N ALA A 241 0.97 -6.43 -1.63
CA ALA A 241 1.31 -5.17 -2.30
C ALA A 241 2.50 -5.35 -3.24
N ARG A 242 3.57 -6.01 -2.77
CA ARG A 242 4.76 -6.32 -3.60
C ARG A 242 4.41 -7.11 -4.86
N GLN A 243 3.51 -8.09 -4.75
CA GLN A 243 3.05 -8.86 -5.91
C GLN A 243 2.23 -8.05 -6.91
N LYS A 244 1.53 -7.00 -6.47
CA LYS A 244 0.74 -6.13 -7.34
C LYS A 244 1.57 -5.09 -8.10
N ILE A 245 2.75 -4.70 -7.57
CA ILE A 245 3.58 -3.63 -8.14
C ILE A 245 3.93 -3.87 -9.63
N PRO A 246 4.45 -5.04 -10.04
CA PRO A 246 4.81 -5.26 -11.45
C PRO A 246 3.61 -5.16 -12.40
N THR A 247 2.44 -5.64 -11.96
CA THR A 247 1.20 -5.55 -12.74
C THR A 247 0.75 -4.10 -12.89
N ALA A 248 0.80 -3.30 -11.81
CA ALA A 248 0.47 -1.88 -11.85
C ALA A 248 1.42 -1.11 -12.78
N GLN A 249 2.74 -1.38 -12.71
CA GLN A 249 3.74 -0.78 -13.60
C GLN A 249 3.45 -1.09 -15.07
N LYS A 250 3.08 -2.35 -15.38
CA LYS A 250 2.73 -2.76 -16.75
C LYS A 250 1.47 -2.04 -17.25
N GLN A 251 0.46 -1.87 -16.40
CA GLN A 251 -0.76 -1.15 -16.74
C GLN A 251 -0.50 0.35 -16.97
N GLU A 252 0.29 0.98 -16.12
CA GLU A 252 0.70 2.38 -16.27
C GLU A 252 1.52 2.61 -17.54
N ALA A 253 2.45 1.70 -17.85
CA ALA A 253 3.22 1.75 -19.09
C ALA A 253 2.31 1.62 -20.32
N ALA A 254 1.37 0.66 -20.30
CA ALA A 254 0.40 0.47 -21.37
C ALA A 254 -0.48 1.72 -21.58
N LYS A 255 -0.94 2.33 -20.48
CA LYS A 255 -1.73 3.57 -20.53
C LYS A 255 -0.92 4.72 -21.14
N ARG A 256 0.33 4.89 -20.73
CA ARG A 256 1.24 5.90 -21.29
C ARG A 256 1.46 5.70 -22.79
N THR A 257 1.71 4.47 -23.23
CA THR A 257 1.84 4.15 -24.66
C THR A 257 0.54 4.44 -25.42
N GLN A 258 -0.62 4.20 -24.81
CA GLN A 258 -1.91 4.55 -25.42
C GLN A 258 -2.05 6.08 -25.57
N GLU A 259 -1.80 6.84 -24.51
CA GLU A 259 -1.86 8.31 -24.52
C GLU A 259 -0.89 8.91 -25.57
N GLU A 260 0.34 8.37 -25.67
CA GLU A 260 1.32 8.76 -26.69
C GLU A 260 0.82 8.48 -28.11
N ARG A 261 0.17 7.34 -28.34
CA ARG A 261 -0.42 7.00 -29.65
C ARG A 261 -1.59 7.89 -29.99
N GLU A 262 -2.44 8.22 -29.02
CA GLU A 262 -3.55 9.16 -29.20
C GLU A 262 -3.04 10.56 -29.54
N ALA A 263 -2.00 11.04 -28.84
CA ALA A 263 -1.34 12.31 -29.15
C ALA A 263 -0.71 12.31 -30.55
N TYR A 264 -0.06 11.22 -30.95
CA TYR A 264 0.49 11.04 -32.31
C TYR A 264 -0.61 11.09 -33.38
N ARG A 265 -1.73 10.39 -33.18
CA ARG A 265 -2.88 10.44 -34.10
C ARG A 265 -3.50 11.84 -34.17
N ALA A 266 -3.65 12.51 -33.03
CA ALA A 266 -4.18 13.86 -32.96
C ALA A 266 -3.27 14.87 -33.66
N ALA A 267 -1.95 14.77 -33.47
CA ALA A 267 -0.97 15.63 -34.14
C ALA A 267 -1.05 15.49 -35.67
N PHE A 268 -1.16 14.25 -36.18
CA PHE A 268 -1.37 14.03 -37.61
C PHE A 268 -2.72 14.59 -38.12
N LYS A 269 -3.79 14.38 -37.34
CA LYS A 269 -5.15 14.82 -37.70
C LYS A 269 -5.25 16.35 -37.76
N ASN A 270 -4.61 17.04 -36.83
CA ASN A 270 -4.69 18.50 -36.70
C ASN A 270 -3.68 19.24 -37.60
N ALA A 271 -2.67 18.55 -38.13
CA ALA A 271 -1.71 19.14 -39.07
C ALA A 271 -2.39 19.49 -40.40
N SER A 272 -2.51 20.79 -40.69
CA SER A 272 -3.26 21.31 -41.83
C SER A 272 -2.41 22.12 -42.82
N SER A 273 -1.37 22.79 -42.32
CA SER A 273 -0.39 23.52 -43.14
C SER A 273 0.80 22.64 -43.55
N SER A 274 1.56 23.11 -44.54
CA SER A 274 2.82 22.49 -44.97
C SER A 274 3.86 22.47 -43.85
N SER A 275 3.87 23.51 -43.01
CA SER A 275 4.73 23.62 -41.83
C SER A 275 4.35 22.59 -40.76
N ASP A 276 3.06 22.49 -40.40
CA ASP A 276 2.59 21.52 -39.39
C ASP A 276 2.92 20.08 -39.79
N LEU A 277 2.70 19.74 -41.05
CA LEU A 277 3.00 18.41 -41.60
C LEU A 277 4.50 18.11 -41.59
N SER A 278 5.34 19.11 -41.88
CA SER A 278 6.80 18.96 -41.80
C SER A 278 7.26 18.77 -40.36
N ALA A 279 6.74 19.57 -39.42
CA ALA A 279 7.02 19.43 -38.00
C ALA A 279 6.58 18.06 -37.44
N PHE A 280 5.43 17.54 -37.88
CA PHE A 280 5.00 16.19 -37.56
C PHE A 280 5.99 15.12 -38.05
N VAL A 281 6.44 15.22 -39.30
CA VAL A 281 7.41 14.29 -39.89
C VAL A 281 8.70 14.30 -39.09
N ASP A 282 9.22 15.47 -38.73
CA ASP A 282 10.47 15.59 -37.97
C ASP A 282 10.36 15.02 -36.55
N ARG A 283 9.23 15.26 -35.88
CA ARG A 283 8.96 14.74 -34.54
C ARG A 283 8.87 13.23 -34.49
N TYR A 284 8.28 12.60 -35.50
CA TYR A 284 7.98 11.15 -35.50
C TYR A 284 8.79 10.31 -36.48
N LYS A 285 9.82 10.87 -37.13
CA LYS A 285 10.65 10.17 -38.15
C LYS A 285 11.26 8.85 -37.68
N ASN A 286 11.58 8.73 -36.39
CA ASN A 286 12.20 7.55 -35.80
C ASN A 286 11.22 6.67 -34.98
N ASN A 287 9.95 7.07 -34.88
CA ASN A 287 8.93 6.37 -34.10
C ASN A 287 7.56 6.53 -34.78
N ASP A 288 7.34 5.71 -35.82
CA ASP A 288 6.14 5.77 -36.67
C ASP A 288 5.29 4.49 -36.54
N PRO A 289 4.61 4.30 -35.39
CA PRO A 289 3.94 3.03 -35.06
C PRO A 289 2.79 2.68 -36.00
N GLU A 290 2.16 3.67 -36.68
CA GLU A 290 1.00 3.47 -37.56
C GLU A 290 1.22 3.93 -38.99
N LYS A 291 2.49 4.15 -39.38
CA LYS A 291 2.87 4.54 -40.75
C LYS A 291 2.19 5.84 -41.23
N LEU A 292 2.03 6.83 -40.33
CA LEU A 292 1.47 8.14 -40.68
C LEU A 292 2.54 9.11 -41.20
N VAL A 293 3.83 8.91 -40.90
CA VAL A 293 4.90 9.79 -41.40
C VAL A 293 4.96 9.80 -42.93
N PRO A 294 4.93 8.65 -43.65
CA PRO A 294 4.81 8.64 -45.11
C PRO A 294 3.56 9.34 -45.62
N LYS A 295 2.41 9.18 -44.94
CA LYS A 295 1.15 9.84 -45.31
C LYS A 295 1.24 11.35 -45.14
N ALA A 296 1.93 11.84 -44.10
CA ALA A 296 2.17 13.25 -43.88
C ALA A 296 3.04 13.84 -45.00
N ARG A 297 4.14 13.16 -45.37
CA ARG A 297 5.02 13.56 -46.49
C ARG A 297 4.26 13.74 -47.80
N LEU A 298 3.33 12.84 -48.12
CA LEU A 298 2.50 12.94 -49.32
C LEU A 298 1.54 14.13 -49.31
N LYS A 299 1.11 14.61 -48.13
CA LYS A 299 0.22 15.77 -48.01
C LYS A 299 0.93 17.11 -48.13
N ILE A 300 2.25 17.18 -47.90
CA ILE A 300 3.01 18.43 -47.88
C ILE A 300 2.91 19.22 -49.20
N PRO A 301 3.16 18.62 -50.39
CA PRO A 301 3.10 19.38 -51.65
C PRO A 301 1.70 19.96 -51.92
N ALA A 302 0.65 19.20 -51.59
CA ALA A 302 -0.73 19.67 -51.73
C ALA A 302 -1.05 20.82 -50.77
N ALA A 303 -0.54 20.77 -49.52
CA ALA A 303 -0.68 21.87 -48.57
C ALA A 303 0.04 23.14 -49.04
N GLN A 304 1.30 23.01 -49.50
CA GLN A 304 2.07 24.14 -50.06
C GLN A 304 1.35 24.78 -51.25
N LYS A 305 0.74 23.98 -52.12
CA LYS A 305 -0.04 24.48 -53.25
C LYS A 305 -1.25 25.30 -52.78
N ARG A 306 -2.01 24.79 -51.80
CA ARG A 306 -3.17 25.52 -51.23
C ARG A 306 -2.77 26.85 -50.59
N GLU A 307 -1.67 26.86 -49.85
CA GLU A 307 -1.13 28.07 -49.22
C GLU A 307 -0.76 29.13 -50.28
N ARG A 308 -0.04 28.73 -51.34
CA ARG A 308 0.29 29.62 -52.46
C ARG A 308 -0.96 30.19 -53.14
N GLU A 309 -1.97 29.36 -53.37
CA GLU A 309 -3.25 29.79 -53.95
C GLU A 309 -3.99 30.78 -53.03
N GLN A 310 -3.96 30.57 -51.71
CA GLN A 310 -4.53 31.49 -50.73
C GLN A 310 -3.78 32.82 -50.71
N SER A 311 -2.45 32.81 -50.66
CA SER A 311 -1.64 34.03 -50.73
C SER A 311 -1.90 34.80 -52.03
N ALA A 312 -1.99 34.11 -53.17
CA ALA A 312 -2.30 34.74 -54.45
C ALA A 312 -3.71 35.35 -54.48
N ARG A 313 -4.70 34.72 -53.84
CA ARG A 313 -6.05 35.28 -53.69
C ARG A 313 -6.04 36.53 -52.81
N GLN A 314 -5.32 36.50 -51.69
CA GLN A 314 -5.22 37.63 -50.77
C GLN A 314 -4.53 38.84 -51.44
N VAL A 315 -3.47 38.63 -52.23
CA VAL A 315 -2.82 39.69 -53.00
C VAL A 315 -3.79 40.30 -54.03
N ARG A 316 -4.59 39.48 -54.71
CA ARG A 316 -5.61 39.96 -55.67
C ARG A 316 -6.70 40.79 -54.98
N GLU A 317 -7.18 40.33 -53.83
CA GLU A 317 -8.20 41.03 -53.03
C GLU A 317 -7.67 42.36 -52.51
N THR A 318 -6.43 42.38 -52.00
CA THR A 318 -5.77 43.61 -51.51
C THR A 318 -5.59 44.63 -52.63
N ARG A 319 -5.17 44.19 -53.83
CA ARG A 319 -5.04 45.05 -55.01
C ARG A 319 -6.38 45.63 -55.50
N GLN A 320 -7.50 44.95 -55.24
CA GLN A 320 -8.84 45.46 -55.58
C GLN A 320 -9.35 46.50 -54.57
N THR A 321 -8.79 46.54 -53.36
CA THR A 321 -9.17 47.48 -52.29
C THR A 321 -8.25 48.69 -52.17
N GLU A 322 -7.10 48.70 -52.84
CA GLU A 322 -6.24 49.88 -52.92
C GLU A 322 -6.88 50.96 -53.82
N PRO A 323 -7.06 52.21 -53.34
CA PRO A 323 -7.51 53.30 -54.20
C PRO A 323 -6.48 53.54 -55.31
N ASP A 324 -6.95 53.57 -56.56
CA ASP A 324 -6.15 53.86 -57.75
C ASP A 324 -5.63 55.31 -57.70
N TYR A 325 -4.50 55.51 -57.03
CA TYR A 325 -3.74 56.75 -57.14
C TYR A 325 -3.01 56.74 -58.48
N GLY A 326 -3.72 57.17 -59.53
CA GLY A 326 -3.14 57.36 -60.85
C GLY A 326 -1.99 58.36 -60.80
N TYR A 327 -0.77 57.89 -61.05
CA TYR A 327 0.37 58.75 -61.33
C TYR A 327 0.60 58.78 -62.83
N THR A 328 0.38 59.94 -63.45
CA THR A 328 0.79 60.22 -64.82
C THR A 328 2.31 60.40 -64.87
N LEU A 329 3.00 59.49 -65.55
CA LEU A 329 4.41 59.67 -65.90
C LEU A 329 4.52 60.82 -66.92
N GLY A 330 5.10 61.95 -66.51
CA GLY A 330 5.51 63.01 -67.43
C GLY A 330 6.59 62.49 -68.39
N SER A 331 6.38 62.73 -69.69
CA SER A 331 7.26 62.32 -70.79
C SER A 331 8.72 62.78 -70.59
N PRO A 332 9.74 61.99 -70.99
CA PRO A 332 11.14 62.34 -70.84
C PRO A 332 11.60 63.23 -72.01
N THR A 333 11.21 64.50 -72.00
CA THR A 333 11.82 65.50 -72.88
C THR A 333 11.97 66.81 -72.11
N ASP A 334 12.97 66.89 -71.23
CA ASP A 334 13.56 68.19 -70.90
C ASP A 334 15.05 68.05 -70.59
N THR A 335 15.85 68.24 -71.63
CA THR A 335 17.30 68.36 -71.61
C THR A 335 17.72 69.70 -71.00
N SER A 336 18.22 69.69 -69.77
CA SER A 336 19.05 70.78 -69.25
C SER A 336 20.05 70.31 -68.16
N CYS A 337 21.04 69.53 -68.56
CA CYS A 337 22.29 69.40 -67.78
C CYS A 337 23.42 70.07 -68.56
N LEU A 338 23.77 71.31 -68.18
CA LEU A 338 24.99 71.99 -68.60
C LEU A 338 25.92 72.12 -67.39
N GLY A 339 27.18 71.67 -67.53
CA GLY A 339 28.22 71.92 -66.54
C GLY A 339 28.23 71.01 -65.29
N GLY A 340 27.86 69.73 -65.42
CA GLY A 340 28.14 68.72 -64.40
C GLY A 340 27.30 68.77 -63.12
N ARG A 341 26.18 69.50 -63.09
CA ARG A 341 25.21 69.45 -61.99
C ARG A 341 23.78 69.32 -62.52
N CYS A 342 23.18 68.14 -62.38
CA CYS A 342 21.74 67.96 -62.59
C CYS A 342 21.00 68.26 -61.26
N ARG A 343 19.91 69.05 -61.30
CA ARG A 343 19.12 69.38 -60.11
C ARG A 343 18.27 68.18 -59.67
N ASN A 344 18.20 67.99 -58.35
CA ASN A 344 17.38 67.00 -57.64
C ASN A 344 15.92 67.02 -58.10
N TRP A 345 15.37 65.82 -58.32
CA TRP A 345 13.92 65.62 -58.37
C TRP A 345 13.38 65.50 -56.93
N PRO A 346 12.39 66.30 -56.52
CA PRO A 346 11.71 66.05 -55.26
C PRO A 346 10.82 64.80 -55.40
N VAL A 347 11.04 63.81 -54.54
CA VAL A 347 10.08 62.71 -54.35
C VAL A 347 9.13 63.16 -53.25
N THR A 348 7.87 63.44 -53.58
CA THR A 348 6.82 63.71 -52.59
C THR A 348 6.27 62.38 -52.05
N CYS A 349 6.58 62.03 -50.80
CA CYS A 349 5.85 61.00 -50.06
C CYS A 349 4.60 61.62 -49.42
N ASN A 350 3.46 60.94 -49.53
CA ASN A 350 2.11 61.50 -49.35
C ASN A 350 1.67 61.77 -47.89
N ASN A 351 2.62 62.01 -46.97
CA ASN A 351 2.35 62.39 -45.57
C ASN A 351 2.87 63.78 -45.18
N GLY A 352 3.16 64.64 -46.16
CA GLY A 352 3.46 66.06 -45.90
C GLY A 352 4.80 66.37 -45.23
N ILE A 353 5.69 65.38 -45.05
CA ILE A 353 7.05 65.60 -44.54
C ILE A 353 8.00 65.73 -45.74
N ARG A 354 8.64 66.90 -45.88
CA ARG A 354 9.73 67.14 -46.82
C ARG A 354 11.04 66.82 -46.11
N ASP A 355 11.69 65.73 -46.48
CA ASP A 355 13.11 65.53 -46.15
C ASP A 355 13.96 65.63 -47.41
N VAL A 356 14.94 66.54 -47.37
CA VAL A 356 15.93 66.76 -48.42
C VAL A 356 17.09 65.81 -48.16
N VAL A 357 17.19 64.73 -48.93
CA VAL A 357 18.36 63.84 -48.86
C VAL A 357 19.49 64.47 -49.66
N THR A 358 20.54 64.92 -48.97
CA THR A 358 21.76 65.47 -49.59
C THR A 358 22.73 64.34 -49.86
N TYR A 359 23.02 64.03 -51.13
CA TYR A 359 24.14 63.14 -51.48
C TYR A 359 25.42 63.98 -51.66
N PHE A 360 26.47 63.68 -50.90
CA PHE A 360 27.83 64.16 -51.20
C PHE A 360 28.47 63.19 -52.21
N TYR A 361 28.82 63.69 -53.40
CA TYR A 361 29.79 63.04 -54.27
C TYR A 361 31.18 63.61 -53.95
N SER A 362 32.11 62.76 -53.51
CA SER A 362 33.55 63.05 -53.68
C SER A 362 34.11 62.12 -54.74
N SER A 363 34.35 62.70 -55.91
CA SER A 363 35.10 62.07 -56.99
C SER A 363 36.59 62.16 -56.66
N ASN A 364 37.30 61.03 -56.62
CA ASN A 364 38.66 60.97 -57.15
C ASN A 364 38.88 59.59 -57.77
N TYR A 365 39.03 59.63 -59.09
CA TYR A 365 39.26 58.53 -59.99
C TYR A 365 40.78 58.36 -60.14
N TYR A 366 41.30 57.15 -59.93
CA TYR A 366 42.38 56.61 -60.75
C TYR A 366 42.04 55.15 -61.06
N MET A 367 41.80 54.88 -62.35
CA MET A 367 41.67 53.54 -62.89
C MET A 367 43.04 52.86 -62.90
N SER A 368 43.13 51.63 -62.39
CA SER A 368 43.61 50.51 -63.21
C SER A 368 42.80 49.26 -62.86
N SER A 369 41.82 48.99 -63.73
CA SER A 369 40.91 47.85 -63.85
C SER A 369 41.17 46.63 -62.93
N GLY A 370 40.46 46.59 -61.81
CA GLY A 370 40.38 45.45 -60.90
C GLY A 370 39.07 45.49 -60.09
N GLY A 371 38.52 44.29 -59.85
CA GLY A 371 37.65 43.96 -58.71
C GLY A 371 36.34 44.74 -58.56
N GLY A 372 35.22 44.14 -58.98
CA GLY A 372 33.89 44.64 -58.66
C GLY A 372 33.67 44.71 -57.14
N THR A 373 33.68 45.92 -56.60
CA THR A 373 33.31 46.24 -55.22
C THR A 373 31.80 46.34 -55.10
N LYS A 374 31.26 45.65 -54.09
CA LYS A 374 29.85 45.68 -53.68
C LYS A 374 29.42 47.12 -53.37
N SER A 375 28.40 47.62 -54.05
CA SER A 375 27.62 48.77 -53.58
C SER A 375 26.76 48.33 -52.38
N THR A 376 27.17 48.73 -51.18
CA THR A 376 26.29 48.70 -50.00
C THR A 376 25.24 49.79 -50.15
N LEU A 377 23.99 49.39 -50.38
CA LEU A 377 22.83 50.23 -50.13
C LEU A 377 22.80 50.56 -48.64
N ASP A 378 22.93 51.83 -48.31
CA ASP A 378 22.76 52.32 -46.94
C ASP A 378 21.28 52.19 -46.55
N LYS A 379 20.98 51.18 -45.74
CA LYS A 379 19.61 50.85 -45.29
C LYS A 379 19.00 51.91 -44.37
N SER A 380 19.75 52.95 -44.00
CA SER A 380 19.26 54.03 -43.14
C SER A 380 18.34 55.03 -43.86
N ALA A 381 18.49 55.21 -45.18
CA ALA A 381 17.64 56.15 -45.95
C ALA A 381 16.27 55.57 -46.38
N LEU A 382 16.10 54.24 -46.33
CA LEU A 382 14.90 53.53 -46.77
C LEU A 382 13.83 53.37 -45.67
N SER A 383 14.08 53.92 -44.48
CA SER A 383 13.14 53.88 -43.35
C SER A 383 12.09 55.02 -43.36
N ALA A 384 12.20 56.01 -44.25
CA ALA A 384 11.42 57.24 -44.15
C ALA A 384 10.11 57.28 -44.96
N CYS A 385 9.88 56.35 -45.90
CA CYS A 385 8.57 56.18 -46.54
C CYS A 385 8.10 54.73 -46.31
N GLY A 386 6.91 54.58 -45.71
CA GLY A 386 6.47 53.36 -45.05
C GLY A 386 6.59 52.05 -45.86
N LYS A 387 7.00 51.00 -45.13
CA LYS A 387 6.91 49.55 -45.38
C LYS A 387 7.00 49.10 -46.85
N ILE A 388 8.22 48.77 -47.27
CA ILE A 388 8.45 47.79 -48.35
C ILE A 388 8.28 46.40 -47.72
N THR A 389 7.40 45.57 -48.28
CA THR A 389 7.36 44.13 -48.01
C THR A 389 8.31 43.44 -48.97
N ASP A 390 9.40 42.87 -48.45
CA ASP A 390 10.29 41.99 -49.23
C ASP A 390 9.54 40.68 -49.56
N TYR A 391 9.50 40.32 -50.85
CA TYR A 391 9.09 39.00 -51.37
C TYR A 391 10.26 38.33 -52.08
#